data_AF-A0A7X8CV55-F1
#
_entry.id   AF-A0A7X8CV55-F1
#
_cell.length_a   1.000
_cell.length_b   1.000
_cell.length_c   1.000
_cell.angle_alpha   90.00
_cell.angle_beta   90.00
_cell.angle_gamma   90.00
#
_symmetry.space_group_name_H-M   'P 1'
#
loop_
_entity.id
_entity.type
_entity.pdbx_description
1 polymer ?
#
loop_
_entity_poly.entity_id
_entity_poly.type
_entity_poly.pdbx_seq_one_letter_code
_entity_poly.pdbx_strand_id
1 'polypeptide(L)'
;MGARGWVCVLGNILPKECVELHDLVAVKKDLPAAWTLYRKLLPLLRYLEYAGKSHKTLKYVLDKMGLAGGFSSSPKRALDTEDKAVIDKMLADLGKV
;
A
#
# COMPACT_ATOMS: atom_id res chain seq x y z
N MET A 1 21.33 -13.16 -1.46
CA MET A 1 20.72 -12.91 -0.13
C MET A 1 19.57 -13.91 0.07
N GLY A 2 19.46 -14.58 1.22
CA GLY A 2 18.56 -15.74 1.45
C GLY A 2 17.23 -15.42 2.14
N ALA A 3 16.71 -14.20 1.98
CA ALA A 3 15.42 -13.82 2.56
C ALA A 3 14.27 -14.64 1.94
N ARG A 4 13.35 -15.13 2.78
CA ARG A 4 12.19 -15.94 2.35
C ARG A 4 10.86 -15.18 2.39
N GLY A 5 10.88 -13.89 2.72
CA GLY A 5 9.69 -13.06 2.82
C GLY A 5 10.00 -11.69 3.41
N TRP A 6 8.96 -10.87 3.59
CA TRP A 6 9.03 -9.56 4.21
C TRP A 6 7.75 -9.24 5.00
N VAL A 7 7.84 -8.29 5.94
CA VAL A 7 6.68 -7.74 6.64
C VAL A 7 6.21 -6.50 5.88
N CYS A 8 4.92 -6.40 5.57
CA CYS A 8 4.40 -5.36 4.69
C CYS A 8 3.19 -4.62 5.26
N VAL A 9 3.31 -3.30 5.33
CA VAL A 9 2.19 -2.40 5.66
C VAL A 9 1.16 -2.38 4.51
N LEU A 10 1.63 -2.39 3.27
CA LEU A 10 0.78 -2.35 2.06
C LEU A 10 -0.18 -3.56 1.95
N GLY A 11 0.21 -4.71 2.49
CA GLY A 11 -0.60 -5.93 2.48
C GLY A 11 -1.95 -5.78 3.19
N ASN A 12 -2.14 -4.76 4.02
CA ASN A 12 -3.45 -4.45 4.62
C ASN A 12 -4.47 -3.94 3.60
N ILE A 13 -4.02 -3.29 2.52
CA ILE A 13 -4.90 -2.64 1.53
C ILE A 13 -4.76 -3.24 0.13
N LEU A 14 -3.60 -3.83 -0.21
CA LEU A 14 -3.34 -4.50 -1.48
C LEU A 14 -2.75 -5.91 -1.26
N PRO A 15 -3.47 -6.81 -0.55
CA PRO A 15 -2.95 -8.14 -0.22
C PRO A 15 -2.68 -8.98 -1.48
N LYS A 16 -3.51 -8.85 -2.51
CA LYS A 16 -3.38 -9.64 -3.75
C LYS A 16 -2.09 -9.31 -4.49
N GLU A 17 -1.77 -8.02 -4.61
CA GLU A 17 -0.57 -7.53 -5.27
C GLU A 17 0.69 -7.89 -4.48
N CYS A 18 0.62 -7.88 -3.14
CA CYS A 18 1.72 -8.34 -2.30
C CYS A 18 2.00 -9.84 -2.49
N VAL A 19 0.96 -10.67 -2.52
CA VAL A 19 1.09 -12.11 -2.79
C VAL A 19 1.61 -12.36 -4.20
N GLU A 20 1.08 -11.65 -5.20
CA GLU A 20 1.54 -11.76 -6.58
C GLU A 20 3.02 -11.40 -6.71
N LEU A 21 3.46 -10.31 -6.06
CA LEU A 21 4.87 -9.92 -6.05
C LEU A 21 5.74 -11.00 -5.39
N HIS A 22 5.29 -11.57 -4.26
CA HIS A 22 5.98 -12.66 -3.60
C HIS A 22 6.11 -13.86 -4.54
N ASP A 23 5.03 -14.29 -5.18
CA ASP A 23 5.01 -15.47 -6.05
C ASP A 23 5.89 -15.27 -7.28
N LEU A 24 5.88 -14.08 -7.87
CA LEU A 24 6.76 -13.74 -9.01
C LEU A 24 8.23 -13.88 -8.62
N VAL A 25 8.62 -13.45 -7.40
CA VAL A 25 10.02 -13.50 -6.94
C VAL A 25 10.41 -14.89 -6.43
N ALA A 26 9.65 -15.46 -5.50
CA ALA A 26 10.04 -16.62 -4.72
C ALA A 26 9.67 -17.95 -5.38
N VAL A 27 8.56 -18.00 -6.12
CA VAL A 27 8.01 -19.24 -6.69
C VAL A 27 8.34 -19.33 -8.19
N LYS A 28 7.87 -18.35 -8.97
CA LYS A 28 7.99 -18.33 -10.43
C LYS A 28 9.36 -17.88 -10.93
N LYS A 29 10.09 -17.11 -10.10
CA LYS A 29 11.39 -16.49 -10.43
C LYS A 29 11.34 -15.60 -11.69
N ASP A 30 10.19 -14.98 -11.95
CA ASP A 30 9.99 -14.02 -13.04
C ASP A 30 10.29 -12.60 -12.55
N LEU A 31 11.58 -12.26 -12.57
CA LEU A 31 12.07 -10.97 -12.10
C LEU A 31 11.60 -9.78 -12.97
N PRO A 32 11.52 -9.88 -14.32
CA PRO A 32 10.97 -8.80 -15.14
C PRO A 32 9.51 -8.45 -14.80
N ALA A 33 8.66 -9.45 -14.61
CA ALA A 33 7.28 -9.23 -14.20
C ALA A 33 7.20 -8.67 -12.76
N ALA A 34 7.99 -9.24 -11.84
CA ALA A 34 8.08 -8.75 -10.45
C ALA A 34 8.48 -7.27 -10.41
N TRP A 35 9.48 -6.88 -11.20
CA TRP A 35 9.96 -5.50 -11.29
C TRP A 35 8.90 -4.55 -11.82
N THR A 36 8.17 -4.99 -12.85
CA THR A 36 7.06 -4.22 -13.42
C THR A 36 5.96 -3.98 -12.40
N LEU A 37 5.55 -5.01 -11.65
CA LEU A 37 4.57 -4.89 -10.57
C LEU A 37 5.08 -4.00 -9.44
N TYR A 38 6.31 -4.22 -8.97
CA TYR A 38 6.93 -3.42 -7.93
C TYR A 38 6.96 -1.93 -8.28
N ARG A 39 7.31 -1.58 -9.53
CA ARG A 39 7.31 -0.19 -9.99
C ARG A 39 5.94 0.47 -9.95
N LYS A 40 4.86 -0.28 -10.18
CA LYS A 40 3.49 0.22 -10.03
C LYS A 40 3.17 0.50 -8.56
N LEU A 41 3.60 -0.36 -7.64
CA LEU A 41 3.37 -0.21 -6.19
C LEU A 41 4.26 0.86 -5.55
N LEU A 42 5.42 1.15 -6.15
CA LEU A 42 6.47 2.00 -5.57
C LEU A 42 6.01 3.41 -5.14
N PRO A 43 5.18 4.15 -5.90
CA PRO A 43 4.71 5.46 -5.47
C PRO A 43 3.97 5.41 -4.12
N LEU A 44 3.06 4.45 -3.97
CA LEU A 44 2.30 4.27 -2.74
C LEU A 44 3.19 3.80 -1.59
N LEU A 45 4.14 2.89 -1.85
CA LEU A 45 5.14 2.46 -0.87
C LEU A 45 5.99 3.64 -0.36
N ARG A 46 6.46 4.50 -1.27
CA ARG A 46 7.20 5.72 -0.91
C ARG A 46 6.36 6.67 -0.07
N TYR A 47 5.09 6.85 -0.42
CA TYR A 47 4.20 7.70 0.37
C TYR A 47 4.01 7.15 1.80
N LEU A 48 3.75 5.84 1.94
CA LEU A 48 3.57 5.21 3.25
C LEU A 48 4.83 5.33 4.13
N GLU A 49 6.02 5.22 3.55
CA GLU A 49 7.30 5.34 4.27
C GLU A 49 7.60 6.79 4.67
N TYR A 50 7.57 7.72 3.71
CA TYR A 50 8.14 9.06 3.90
C TYR A 50 7.14 10.13 4.34
N ALA A 51 5.83 9.93 4.14
CA ALA A 51 4.85 10.94 4.54
C ALA A 51 4.66 11.03 6.06
N GLY A 52 5.10 10.03 6.83
CA GLY A 52 4.90 9.97 8.29
C GLY A 52 3.43 9.78 8.70
N LYS A 53 2.56 9.38 7.76
CA LYS A 53 1.10 9.32 7.92
C LYS A 53 0.52 7.91 7.64
N SER A 54 1.35 6.89 7.48
CA SER A 54 0.99 5.51 7.10
C SER A 54 -0.20 4.91 7.84
N HIS A 55 -0.23 4.99 9.17
CA HIS A 55 -1.32 4.42 9.98
C HIS A 55 -2.71 5.00 9.61
N LYS A 56 -2.81 6.32 9.45
CA LYS A 56 -4.07 6.99 9.09
C LYS A 56 -4.40 6.87 7.61
N THR A 57 -3.37 6.77 6.75
CA THR A 57 -3.53 6.40 5.35
C THR A 57 -4.18 5.04 5.22
N LEU A 58 -3.65 4.00 5.87
CA LEU A 58 -4.23 2.66 5.82
C LEU A 58 -5.68 2.65 6.28
N LYS A 59 -5.99 3.29 7.41
CA LYS A 59 -7.35 3.38 7.91
C LYS A 59 -8.30 4.08 6.92
N TYR A 60 -7.88 5.20 6.35
CA TYR A 60 -8.65 5.89 5.32
C TYR A 60 -8.93 5.01 4.10
N VAL A 61 -7.92 4.29 3.62
CA VAL A 61 -8.08 3.39 2.47
C VAL A 61 -8.99 2.21 2.82
N LEU A 62 -8.86 1.62 4.02
CA LEU A 62 -9.76 0.58 4.49
C LEU A 62 -11.21 1.08 4.55
N ASP A 63 -11.46 2.28 5.05
CA ASP A 63 -12.80 2.88 5.06
C ASP A 63 -13.33 3.07 3.62
N LYS A 64 -12.49 3.53 2.68
CA LYS A 64 -12.88 3.65 1.26
C LYS A 64 -13.21 2.31 0.61
N MET A 65 -12.58 1.23 1.07
CA MET A 65 -12.88 -0.14 0.64
C MET A 65 -14.14 -0.71 1.32
N GLY A 66 -14.84 0.08 2.16
CA GLY A 66 -16.00 -0.37 2.92
C GLY A 66 -15.65 -1.27 4.11
N LEU A 67 -14.40 -1.23 4.57
CA LEU A 67 -13.89 -1.99 5.71
C LEU A 67 -13.81 -1.11 6.96
N ALA A 68 -13.34 -1.68 8.07
CA ALA A 68 -13.28 -1.00 9.37
C ALA A 68 -11.92 -0.34 9.62
N GLY A 69 -11.61 0.76 8.90
CA GLY A 69 -10.41 1.55 9.14
C GLY A 69 -10.54 2.48 10.36
N GLY A 70 -11.63 3.25 10.38
CA GLY A 70 -12.01 4.16 11.45
C GLY A 70 -11.00 5.27 11.74
N PHE A 71 -11.22 5.97 12.83
CA PHE A 71 -10.39 7.11 13.20
C PHE A 71 -9.06 6.69 13.85
N SER A 72 -8.04 7.54 13.71
CA SER A 72 -6.81 7.42 14.48
C SER A 72 -7.02 8.00 15.87
N SER A 73 -6.55 7.30 16.91
CA SER A 73 -6.63 7.77 18.28
C SER A 73 -5.73 8.99 18.52
N SER A 74 -6.11 9.83 19.48
CA SER A 74 -5.27 10.92 19.97
C SER A 74 -3.86 10.42 20.32
N PRO A 75 -2.77 11.17 20.02
CA PRO A 75 -2.73 12.56 19.53
C PRO A 75 -2.74 12.70 17.99
N LYS A 76 -2.92 11.61 17.24
CA LYS A 76 -2.82 11.62 15.77
C LYS A 76 -4.08 12.27 15.18
N ARG A 77 -3.90 13.39 14.48
CA ARG A 77 -4.98 14.07 13.75
C ARG A 77 -5.37 13.31 12.48
N ALA A 78 -6.59 13.55 12.01
CA ALA A 78 -7.10 13.05 10.73
C ALA A 78 -6.18 13.45 9.56
N LEU A 79 -6.36 12.79 8.41
CA LEU A 79 -5.78 13.24 7.15
C LEU A 79 -6.46 14.53 6.70
N ASP A 80 -5.67 15.46 6.21
CA ASP A 80 -6.18 16.64 5.53
C ASP A 80 -6.74 16.26 4.15
N THR A 81 -7.43 17.21 3.51
CA THR A 81 -8.08 16.98 2.22
C THR A 81 -7.06 16.76 1.10
N GLU A 82 -5.89 17.38 1.18
CA GLU A 82 -4.83 17.28 0.18
C GLU A 82 -4.19 15.88 0.20
N ASP A 83 -3.85 15.35 1.38
CA ASP A 83 -3.36 13.99 1.56
C ASP A 83 -4.36 12.98 0.98
N LYS A 84 -5.65 13.14 1.31
CA LYS A 84 -6.71 12.24 0.82
C LYS A 84 -6.76 12.24 -0.70
N ALA A 85 -6.73 13.41 -1.33
CA ALA A 85 -6.72 13.51 -2.79
C ALA A 85 -5.47 12.86 -3.41
N VAL A 86 -4.29 13.01 -2.80
CA VAL A 86 -3.05 12.35 -3.23
C VAL A 86 -3.18 10.83 -3.13
N ILE A 87 -3.70 10.32 -2.01
CA ILE A 87 -3.94 8.89 -1.80
C ILE A 87 -4.94 8.34 -2.83
N ASP A 88 -6.05 9.04 -3.04
CA ASP A 88 -7.10 8.66 -3.99
C ASP A 88 -6.56 8.58 -5.42
N LYS A 89 -5.72 9.54 -5.82
CA LYS A 89 -5.05 9.51 -7.12
C LYS A 89 -4.14 8.28 -7.27
N MET A 90 -3.31 7.99 -6.26
CA MET A 90 -2.41 6.81 -6.30
C MET A 90 -3.19 5.49 -6.37
N LEU A 91 -4.35 5.40 -5.70
CA LEU A 91 -5.23 4.24 -5.79
C LEU A 91 -5.88 4.14 -7.17
N ALA A 92 -6.37 5.24 -7.73
CA ALA A 92 -6.93 5.28 -9.08
C ALA A 92 -5.91 4.85 -10.14
N ASP A 93 -4.66 5.30 -10.05
CA ASP A 93 -3.55 4.91 -10.94
C ASP A 93 -3.25 3.39 -10.87
N LEU A 94 -3.61 2.74 -9.76
CA LEU A 94 -3.52 1.29 -9.56
C LEU A 94 -4.81 0.54 -9.95
N GLY A 95 -5.82 1.23 -10.46
CA GLY A 95 -7.15 0.67 -10.74
C GLY A 95 -7.91 0.27 -9.47
N LYS A 96 -7.69 1.01 -8.37
CA LYS A 96 -8.29 0.81 -7.04
C LYS A 96 -9.17 1.99 -6.66
N VAL A 97 -9.91 1.82 -5.56
CA VAL A 97 -11.06 2.65 -5.13
C VAL A 97 -10.69 4.04 -4.65
#